data_AF-A0A2W1TLE7-F1
#
_entry.id   AF-A0A2W1TLE7-F1
#
_cell.length_a   1.000
_cell.length_b   1.000
_cell.length_c   1.000
_cell.angle_alpha   90.00
_cell.angle_beta   90.00
_cell.angle_gamma   90.00
#
_symmetry.space_group_name_H-M   'P 1'
#
loop_
_entity.id
_entity.type
_entity.pdbx_description
1 polymer ?
#
loop_
_entity_poly.entity_id
_entity_poly.type
_entity_poly.pdbx_seq_one_letter_code
_entity_poly.pdbx_strand_id
1 'polypeptide(L)'
;MEHDRFGSVFRCELESRVELPDGHHALIVRCDPPALGQDIGYPQGIARLLLWSRFEGDDLWTFPTFPTFPQFVQICLPDVDIPATRMPTSIAWGELYATAADAEVQSMTERPHTPTP
;
A
#
# COMPACT_ATOMS: atom_id res chain seq x y z
N MET A 1 -9.10 -1.07 -16.18
CA MET A 1 -9.86 -0.63 -14.99
C MET A 1 -9.09 -1.09 -13.75
N GLU A 2 -8.04 -0.35 -13.37
CA GLU A 2 -7.24 -0.61 -12.16
C GLU A 2 -7.58 0.36 -11.02
N HIS A 3 -8.21 1.50 -11.35
CA HIS A 3 -8.53 2.57 -10.39
C HIS A 3 -9.56 2.20 -9.32
N ASP A 4 -10.46 1.23 -9.55
CA ASP A 4 -11.54 0.93 -8.61
C ASP A 4 -11.10 0.01 -7.46
N ARG A 5 -10.02 -0.78 -7.64
CA ARG A 5 -9.54 -1.74 -6.62
C ARG A 5 -8.96 -1.06 -5.39
N PHE A 6 -8.37 0.12 -5.58
CA PHE A 6 -7.73 0.93 -4.52
C PHE A 6 -8.22 2.39 -4.51
N GLY A 7 -9.33 2.71 -5.19
CA GLY A 7 -9.84 4.09 -5.36
C GLY A 7 -10.45 4.74 -4.11
N SER A 8 -10.27 4.11 -2.95
CA SER A 8 -10.74 4.59 -1.64
C SER A 8 -9.60 4.62 -0.64
N VAL A 9 -9.71 5.50 0.35
CA VAL A 9 -8.76 5.54 1.47
C VAL A 9 -8.92 4.28 2.30
N PHE A 10 -7.84 3.52 2.45
CA PHE A 10 -7.79 2.35 3.33
C PHE A 10 -7.03 2.69 4.60
N ARG A 11 -7.59 2.29 5.75
CA ARG A 11 -6.85 2.36 7.00
C ARG A 11 -5.87 1.19 7.04
N CYS A 12 -4.59 1.50 7.06
CA CYS A 12 -3.52 0.52 7.22
C CYS A 12 -2.99 0.57 8.65
N GLU A 13 -2.93 -0.58 9.32
CA GLU A 13 -2.30 -0.74 10.62
C GLU A 13 -1.02 -1.56 10.47
N LEU A 14 0.10 -1.05 10.98
CA LEU A 14 1.38 -1.74 10.93
C LEU A 14 1.33 -3.02 11.78
N GLU A 15 1.50 -4.17 11.14
CA GLU A 15 1.55 -5.47 11.82
C GLU A 15 3.00 -5.87 12.13
N SER A 16 3.92 -5.74 11.16
CA SER A 16 5.32 -6.12 11.31
C SER A 16 6.22 -5.44 10.30
N ARG A 17 7.52 -5.41 10.59
CA ARG A 17 8.57 -4.89 9.72
C ARG A 17 9.38 -6.06 9.19
N VAL A 18 9.65 -6.09 7.88
CA VAL A 18 10.40 -7.17 7.23
C VAL A 18 11.46 -6.61 6.31
N GLU A 19 12.59 -7.30 6.21
CA GLU A 19 13.65 -6.99 5.26
C GLU A 19 13.45 -7.90 4.03
N LEU A 20 13.45 -7.29 2.85
CA LEU A 20 13.38 -8.00 1.58
C LEU A 20 14.76 -8.57 1.21
N PRO A 21 14.84 -9.59 0.36
CA PRO A 21 16.10 -10.21 -0.07
C PRO A 21 17.15 -9.25 -0.63
N ASP A 22 16.72 -8.11 -1.17
CA ASP A 22 17.57 -7.07 -1.77
C ASP A 22 18.10 -6.07 -0.72
N GLY A 23 17.80 -6.28 0.56
CA GLY A 23 18.10 -5.34 1.66
C GLY A 23 17.08 -4.20 1.78
N HIS A 24 16.00 -4.23 1.00
CA HIS A 24 14.94 -3.22 1.07
C HIS A 24 14.04 -3.43 2.29
N HIS A 25 13.72 -2.35 3.00
CA HIS A 25 12.81 -2.39 4.12
C HIS A 25 11.35 -2.33 3.68
N ALA A 26 10.58 -3.32 4.13
CA ALA A 26 9.16 -3.44 3.88
C ALA A 26 8.35 -3.51 5.17
N LEU A 27 7.06 -3.21 5.05
CA LEU A 27 6.07 -3.21 6.12
C LEU A 27 4.99 -4.22 5.76
N ILE A 28 4.67 -5.11 6.69
CA ILE A 28 3.44 -5.88 6.66
C ILE A 28 2.38 -5.05 7.36
N VAL A 29 1.34 -4.70 6.62
CA VAL A 29 0.20 -3.93 7.15
C VAL A 29 -1.07 -4.74 7.05
N ARG A 30 -1.98 -4.48 7.98
CA ARG A 30 -3.35 -4.92 7.91
C ARG A 30 -4.22 -3.79 7.35
N CYS A 31 -5.08 -4.10 6.40
CA CYS A 31 -6.01 -3.15 5.80
C CYS A 31 -7.43 -3.37 6.31
N ASP A 32 -8.09 -2.29 6.72
CA ASP A 32 -9.49 -2.27 7.12
C ASP A 32 -10.22 -1.11 6.40
N PRO A 33 -11.27 -1.39 5.60
CA PRO A 33 -11.73 -2.72 5.18
C PRO A 33 -10.71 -3.45 4.28
N PRO A 34 -10.80 -4.79 4.10
CA PRO A 34 -9.92 -5.53 3.21
C PRO A 34 -9.96 -5.00 1.76
N ALA A 35 -8.80 -4.95 1.11
CA ALA A 35 -8.72 -4.53 -0.30
C ALA A 35 -9.39 -5.55 -1.22
N LEU A 36 -9.98 -5.09 -2.33
CA LEU A 36 -10.63 -5.98 -3.29
C LEU A 36 -9.59 -6.82 -4.02
N GLY A 37 -9.66 -8.15 -3.85
CA GLY A 37 -8.70 -9.11 -4.40
C GLY A 37 -9.30 -10.15 -5.34
N GLN A 38 -10.59 -10.04 -5.67
CA GLN A 38 -11.33 -11.07 -6.42
C GLN A 38 -10.69 -11.36 -7.78
N ASP A 39 -10.21 -10.33 -8.47
CA ASP A 39 -9.57 -10.45 -9.78
C ASP A 39 -8.20 -11.12 -9.76
N ILE A 40 -7.56 -11.21 -8.60
CA ILE A 40 -6.21 -11.77 -8.42
C ILE A 40 -6.22 -13.05 -7.57
N GLY A 41 -7.39 -13.69 -7.44
CA GLY A 41 -7.54 -14.98 -6.77
C GLY A 41 -7.82 -14.91 -5.27
N TYR A 42 -8.15 -13.74 -4.73
CA TYR A 42 -8.51 -13.53 -3.32
C TYR A 42 -9.99 -13.16 -3.19
N PRO A 43 -10.91 -14.15 -3.27
CA PRO A 43 -12.35 -13.90 -3.33
C PRO A 43 -12.91 -13.25 -2.05
N GLN A 44 -12.23 -13.42 -0.92
CA GLN A 44 -12.60 -12.85 0.38
C GLN A 44 -12.01 -11.44 0.63
N GLY A 45 -11.25 -10.91 -0.33
CA GLY A 45 -10.48 -9.67 -0.15
C GLY A 45 -9.13 -9.92 0.52
N ILE A 46 -8.30 -8.88 0.51
CA ILE A 46 -6.92 -8.90 0.96
C ILE A 46 -6.82 -8.02 2.20
N ALA A 47 -6.87 -8.66 3.37
CA ALA A 47 -6.83 -7.97 4.65
C ALA A 47 -5.40 -7.65 5.11
N ARG A 48 -4.38 -8.22 4.47
CA ARG A 48 -2.96 -8.00 4.77
C ARG A 48 -2.24 -7.66 3.50
N LEU A 49 -1.33 -6.71 3.54
CA LEU A 49 -0.53 -6.29 2.40
C LEU A 49 0.93 -6.12 2.82
N LEU A 50 1.83 -6.37 1.89
CA LEU A 50 3.23 -6.01 2.04
C LEU A 50 3.48 -4.71 1.27
N LEU A 51 4.03 -3.72 1.96
CA LEU A 51 4.36 -2.42 1.42
C LEU A 51 5.86 -2.21 1.46
N TRP A 52 6.47 -1.79 0.36
CA TRP A 52 7.87 -1.38 0.33
C TRP A 52 8.04 -0.12 -0.50
N SER A 53 9.09 0.65 -0.25
CA SER A 53 9.22 1.96 -0.89
C SER A 53 9.37 1.82 -2.40
N ARG A 54 8.68 2.68 -3.15
CA ARG A 54 8.78 2.72 -4.61
C ARG A 54 10.11 3.30 -5.06
N PHE A 55 10.71 4.17 -4.27
CA PHE A 55 11.95 4.88 -4.60
C PHE A 55 13.13 4.26 -3.85
N GLU A 56 14.25 4.09 -4.58
CA GLU A 56 15.49 3.57 -4.01
C GLU A 56 16.05 4.56 -2.97
N GLY A 57 16.44 4.03 -1.81
CA GLY A 57 17.00 4.82 -0.69
C GLY A 57 15.98 5.40 0.29
N ASP A 58 14.67 5.20 0.05
CA ASP A 58 13.63 5.57 1.00
C ASP A 58 13.31 4.40 1.95
N ASP A 59 13.31 4.70 3.25
CA ASP A 59 13.34 3.69 4.31
C ASP A 59 12.03 3.63 5.07
N LEU A 60 11.17 2.65 4.72
CA LEU A 60 9.85 2.49 5.34
C LEU A 60 9.89 2.20 6.85
N TRP A 61 11.00 1.70 7.41
CA TRP A 61 11.09 1.41 8.84
C TRP A 61 11.16 2.66 9.71
N THR A 62 11.54 3.79 9.12
CA THR A 62 11.48 5.09 9.80
C THR A 62 10.04 5.61 9.98
N PHE A 63 9.01 4.85 9.56
CA PHE A 63 7.61 5.11 9.93
C PHE A 63 7.38 4.99 11.44
N PRO A 64 6.60 5.90 12.09
CA PRO A 64 5.88 7.04 11.53
C PRO A 64 6.66 8.37 11.54
N THR A 65 7.95 8.37 11.85
CA THR A 65 8.79 9.57 12.00
C THR A 65 9.24 10.22 10.68
N PHE A 66 8.58 9.93 9.56
CA PHE A 66 8.93 10.52 8.27
C PHE A 66 8.79 12.04 8.28
N PRO A 67 9.78 12.76 7.74
CA PRO A 67 9.65 14.20 7.54
C PRO A 67 8.76 14.56 6.34
N THR A 68 8.45 13.61 5.45
CA THR A 68 7.79 13.88 4.17
C THR A 68 6.65 12.90 3.92
N PHE A 69 5.45 13.41 3.64
CA PHE A 69 4.31 12.66 3.11
C PHE A 69 3.83 13.39 1.82
N PRO A 70 3.26 12.69 0.83
CA PRO A 70 2.98 11.24 0.78
C PRO A 70 4.23 10.38 0.56
N GLN A 71 4.15 9.15 1.04
CA GLN A 71 5.15 8.11 0.81
C GLN A 71 4.66 7.17 -0.29
N PHE A 72 5.41 7.04 -1.37
CA PHE A 72 5.02 6.20 -2.50
C PHE A 72 5.49 4.77 -2.27
N VAL A 73 4.54 3.85 -2.18
CA VAL A 73 4.82 2.43 -1.89
C VAL A 73 4.36 1.52 -3.01
N GLN A 74 5.09 0.42 -3.16
CA GLN A 74 4.63 -0.73 -3.91
C GLN A 74 3.82 -1.64 -3.00
N ILE A 75 2.67 -2.09 -3.50
CA ILE A 75 1.74 -2.98 -2.81
C ILE A 75 1.95 -4.38 -3.35
N CYS A 76 2.23 -5.31 -2.45
CA CYS A 76 2.44 -6.72 -2.73
C CYS A 76 1.49 -7.58 -1.89
N LEU A 77 1.21 -8.79 -2.39
CA LEU A 77 0.46 -9.78 -1.62
C LEU A 77 1.29 -10.29 -0.44
N PRO A 78 0.68 -10.54 0.73
CA PRO A 78 1.37 -11.03 1.93
C PRO A 78 1.61 -12.54 1.90
N ASP A 79 0.97 -13.27 0.97
CA ASP A 79 0.98 -14.74 0.86
C ASP A 79 2.34 -15.31 0.40
N VAL A 80 3.36 -14.49 0.45
CA VAL A 80 4.71 -14.87 0.09
C VAL A 80 5.46 -15.00 1.40
N ASP A 81 5.67 -16.25 1.85
CA ASP A 81 6.92 -16.57 2.54
C ASP A 81 8.02 -16.08 1.58
N ILE A 82 8.48 -14.84 1.77
CA ILE A 82 9.29 -14.13 0.78
C ILE A 82 10.56 -14.94 0.70
N PRO A 83 10.77 -15.72 -0.38
CA PRO A 83 11.95 -16.53 -0.46
C PRO A 83 13.12 -15.56 -0.42
N ALA A 84 14.18 -15.89 0.32
CA ALA A 84 15.42 -15.11 0.34
C ALA A 84 16.05 -14.92 -1.06
N THR A 85 15.45 -15.49 -2.10
CA THR A 85 15.92 -15.51 -3.48
C THR A 85 14.99 -14.77 -4.46
N ARG A 86 13.83 -14.27 -4.04
CA ARG A 86 12.87 -13.65 -4.97
C ARG A 86 12.15 -12.45 -4.36
N MET A 87 12.17 -11.34 -5.10
CA MET A 87 11.40 -10.16 -4.75
C MET A 87 9.89 -10.41 -4.85
N PRO A 88 9.08 -9.86 -3.93
CA PRO A 88 7.64 -9.95 -4.01
C PRO A 88 7.14 -9.25 -5.27
N THR A 89 6.14 -9.85 -5.94
CA THR A 89 5.54 -9.24 -7.13
C THR A 89 4.62 -8.11 -6.72
N SER A 90 4.92 -6.90 -7.21
CA SER A 90 4.07 -5.73 -7.04
C SER A 90 2.77 -5.92 -7.82
N ILE A 91 1.64 -5.83 -7.11
CA ILE A 91 0.29 -5.93 -7.69
C ILE A 91 -0.32 -4.55 -7.95
N ALA A 92 0.17 -3.54 -7.25
CA ALA A 92 -0.28 -2.15 -7.35
C ALA A 92 0.77 -1.23 -6.74
N TRP A 93 0.57 0.08 -6.89
CA TRP A 93 1.29 1.11 -6.15
C TRP A 93 0.28 2.00 -5.46
N GLY A 94 0.70 2.68 -4.40
CA GLY A 94 -0.17 3.59 -3.67
C GLY A 94 0.63 4.63 -2.90
N GLU A 95 -0.10 5.54 -2.27
CA GLU A 95 0.44 6.61 -1.43
C GLU A 95 0.05 6.35 0.02
N LEU A 96 1.05 6.36 0.91
CA LEU A 96 0.85 6.36 2.34
C LEU A 96 0.85 7.79 2.86
N TYR A 97 -0.09 8.07 3.74
CA TYR A 97 -0.23 9.35 4.42
C TYR A 97 -0.10 9.17 5.94
N ALA A 98 0.27 10.25 6.64
CA ALA A 98 0.39 10.25 8.09
C ALA A 98 -0.96 9.97 8.76
N THR A 99 -2.03 10.53 8.21
CA THR A 99 -3.37 10.43 8.76
C THR A 99 -4.39 10.08 7.68
N ALA A 100 -5.54 9.53 8.10
CA ALA A 100 -6.67 9.30 7.22
C ALA A 100 -7.17 10.62 6.59
N ALA A 101 -7.16 11.72 7.34
CA ALA A 101 -7.60 13.03 6.86
C ALA A 101 -6.73 13.54 5.68
N ASP A 102 -5.40 13.35 5.75
CA ASP A 102 -4.49 13.71 4.66
C ASP A 102 -4.78 12.88 3.40
N ALA A 103 -5.02 11.57 3.57
CA ALA A 103 -5.39 10.68 2.48
C ALA A 103 -6.75 11.03 1.86
N GLU A 104 -7.73 11.43 2.69
CA GLU A 104 -9.06 11.84 2.23
C GLU A 104 -9.01 13.14 1.42
N VAL A 105 -8.22 14.13 1.84
CA VAL A 105 -8.02 15.38 1.09
C VAL A 105 -7.40 15.11 -0.28
N GLN A 106 -6.41 14.22 -0.36
CA GLN A 106 -5.85 13.82 -1.65
C GLN A 106 -6.88 13.08 -2.50
N SER A 107 -7.57 12.08 -1.93
CA SER A 107 -8.57 11.29 -2.65
C SER A 107 -9.71 12.17 -3.22
N MET A 108 -10.12 13.21 -2.48
CA MET A 108 -11.08 14.21 -2.94
C MET A 108 -10.51 15.11 -4.06
N THR A 109 -9.22 15.42 -4.02
CA THR A 109 -8.54 16.23 -5.04
C THR A 109 -8.34 15.45 -6.35
N GLU A 110 -8.02 14.15 -6.27
CA GLU A 110 -7.80 13.29 -7.43
C GLU A 110 -9.09 12.83 -8.11
N ARG A 111 -10.24 12.89 -7.42
CA ARG A 111 -11.54 12.75 -8.06
C ARG A 111 -11.78 14.01 -8.90
N PRO A 112 -11.75 13.93 -10.25
CA PRO A 112 -12.23 15.06 -11.03
C PRO A 112 -13.70 15.20 -10.68
N HIS A 113 -14.05 16.34 -10.10
CA HIS A 113 -15.43 16.81 -10.12
C HIS A 113 -15.88 16.77 -11.59
N THR A 114 -16.61 15.72 -11.95
CA THR A 114 -17.49 15.78 -13.11
C THR A 114 -18.85 16.16 -12.54
N PRO A 115 -19.21 17.45 -12.48
CA PRO A 115 -20.61 17.78 -12.38
C PRO A 115 -21.27 17.31 -13.69
N THR A 116 -22.06 16.24 -13.57
CA THR A 116 -23.11 15.82 -14.51
C THR A 116 -24.22 16.89 -14.54
N PRO A 117 -25.18 16.90 -15.49
CA PRO A 117 -25.31 16.18 -16.77
C PRO A 117 -25.19 17.05 -18.03
#